data_AF-A0A497LBU8-F1
#
_entry.id   AF-A0A497LBU8-F1
#
_cell.length_a   1.000
_cell.length_b   1.000
_cell.length_c   1.000
_cell.angle_alpha   90.00
_cell.angle_beta   90.00
_cell.angle_gamma   90.00
#
_symmetry.space_group_name_H-M   'P 1'
#
loop_
_entity.id
_entity.type
_entity.pdbx_description
1 polymer ?
#
loop_
_entity_poly.entity_id
_entity_poly.type
_entity_poly.pdbx_seq_one_letter_code
_entity_poly.pdbx_strand_id
1 'polypeptide(L)' 'MFILNQVSEDTTTPRNIRRAAKESIDTLQSDEYTLAVRASNAISILDEILQDPNMPPYTRVKLWNVMSLLEAIKD' A
#
# COMPACT_ATOMS: atom_id res chain seq x y z
N MET A 1 -4.48 -8.28 -0.48
CA MET A 1 -3.21 -8.26 0.29
C MET A 1 -2.03 -8.87 -0.47
N PHE A 2 -2.21 -9.88 -1.32
CA PHE A 2 -1.12 -10.52 -2.08
C PHE A 2 -0.17 -9.54 -2.79
N ILE A 3 -0.71 -8.52 -3.46
CA ILE A 3 0.08 -7.52 -4.19
C ILE A 3 1.01 -6.72 -3.27
N LEU A 4 0.52 -6.28 -2.10
CA LEU A 4 1.33 -5.54 -1.13
C LEU A 4 2.46 -6.43 -0.57
N ASN A 5 2.18 -7.71 -0.30
CA ASN A 5 3.22 -8.65 0.14
C ASN A 5 4.31 -8.79 -0.92
N GLN A 6 3.93 -8.96 -2.20
CA GLN A 6 4.89 -9.03 -3.30
C GLN A 6 5.79 -7.79 -3.38
N VAL A 7 5.23 -6.59 -3.18
CA VAL A 7 6.03 -5.35 -3.17
C VAL A 7 6.93 -5.27 -1.93
N SER A 8 6.44 -5.70 -0.76
CA SER A 8 7.21 -5.66 0.48
C SER A 8 8.44 -6.59 0.48
N GLU A 9 8.36 -7.69 -0.27
CA GLU A 9 9.41 -8.71 -0.37
C GLU A 9 10.34 -8.53 -1.59
N ASP A 10 9.98 -7.66 -2.54
CA ASP A 10 10.74 -7.44 -3.77
C ASP A 10 12.03 -6.66 -3.52
N THR A 11 13.17 -7.36 -3.43
CA THR A 11 14.48 -6.76 -3.17
C THR A 11 14.97 -5.78 -4.24
N THR A 12 14.34 -5.74 -5.43
CA THR A 12 14.66 -4.79 -6.50
C THR A 12 13.95 -3.43 -6.32
N THR A 13 12.94 -3.37 -5.45
CA THR A 13 12.24 -2.13 -5.08
C THR A 13 12.97 -1.43 -3.92
N PRO A 14 13.17 -0.09 -3.92
CA PRO A 14 13.78 0.65 -2.82
C PRO A 14 13.17 0.38 -1.43
N ARG A 15 14.01 0.39 -0.39
CA ARG A 15 13.65 -0.04 0.98
C ARG A 15 12.46 0.73 1.57
N ASN A 16 12.38 2.03 1.33
CA ASN A 16 11.29 2.87 1.83
C ASN A 16 9.94 2.47 1.21
N ILE A 17 9.91 2.13 -0.08
CA ILE A 17 8.70 1.67 -0.78
C ILE A 17 8.25 0.32 -0.24
N ARG A 18 9.19 -0.61 -0.03
CA ARG A 18 8.87 -1.91 0.59
C ARG A 18 8.31 -1.73 2.01
N ARG A 19 8.89 -0.80 2.78
CA ARG A 19 8.41 -0.48 4.13
C ARG A 19 7.00 0.08 4.10
N ALA A 20 6.70 1.02 3.21
CA ALA A 20 5.34 1.56 3.05
C ALA A 20 4.33 0.45 2.71
N ALA A 21 4.68 -0.45 1.78
CA ALA A 21 3.80 -1.59 1.46
C ALA A 21 3.54 -2.49 2.68
N LYS A 22 4.57 -2.74 3.50
CA LYS A 22 4.44 -3.51 4.75
C LYS A 22 3.57 -2.78 5.79
N GLU A 23 3.75 -1.48 5.95
CA GLU A 23 2.96 -0.63 6.83
C GLU A 23 1.48 -0.59 6.42
N SER A 24 1.20 -0.52 5.12
CA SER A 24 -0.18 -0.64 4.60
C SER A 24 -0.81 -2.00 4.93
N ILE A 25 -0.04 -3.10 4.88
CA ILE A 25 -0.54 -4.43 5.28
C ILE A 25 -0.89 -4.43 6.77
N ASP A 26 0.02 -3.96 7.61
CA ASP A 26 -0.16 -3.94 9.06
C ASP A 26 -1.37 -3.06 9.44
N THR A 27 -1.55 -1.93 8.76
CA THR A 27 -2.71 -1.03 8.92
C THR A 27 -4.03 -1.73 8.58
N LEU A 28 -4.06 -2.52 7.49
CA LEU A 28 -5.25 -3.26 7.08
C LEU A 28 -5.58 -4.44 8.01
N GLN A 29 -4.57 -4.99 8.68
CA GLN A 29 -4.71 -6.12 9.61
C GLN A 29 -4.98 -5.71 11.06
N SER A 30 -4.72 -4.45 11.43
CA SER A 30 -4.94 -3.95 12.79
C SER A 30 -6.39 -4.12 13.24
N ASP A 31 -6.65 -4.76 14.39
CA ASP A 31 -8.01 -4.94 14.92
C ASP A 31 -8.62 -3.70 15.58
N GLU A 32 -7.89 -2.59 15.62
CA GLU A 32 -8.24 -1.40 16.40
C GLU A 32 -9.35 -0.55 15.75
N TYR A 33 -9.44 -0.54 14.42
CA TYR A 33 -10.33 0.38 13.68
C TYR A 33 -11.39 -0.36 12.86
N THR A 34 -12.38 0.35 12.30
CA THR A 34 -13.30 -0.23 11.31
C THR A 34 -12.58 -0.49 9.99
N LEU A 35 -13.10 -1.41 9.18
CA LEU A 35 -12.49 -1.75 7.89
C LEU A 35 -12.32 -0.53 6.97
N ALA A 36 -13.31 0.38 6.92
CA ALA A 36 -13.25 1.61 6.15
C ALA A 36 -12.15 2.56 6.63
N VAL A 37 -11.96 2.70 7.96
CA VAL A 37 -10.88 3.52 8.53
C VAL A 37 -9.52 2.91 8.23
N ARG A 38 -9.36 1.59 8.37
CA ARG A 38 -8.13 0.87 8.01
C ARG A 38 -7.79 1.07 6.52
N ALA A 39 -8.79 0.97 5.63
CA ALA A 39 -8.61 1.21 4.20
C ALA A 39 -8.18 2.66 3.92
N SER A 40 -8.81 3.65 4.55
CA SER A 40 -8.45 5.07 4.40
C SER A 40 -7.03 5.38 4.86
N ASN A 41 -6.59 4.79 5.98
CA ASN A 41 -5.22 4.95 6.48
C ASN A 41 -4.22 4.31 5.52
N ALA A 42 -4.50 3.09 5.03
CA ALA A 42 -3.66 2.41 4.06
C ALA A 42 -3.55 3.17 2.73
N ILE A 43 -4.66 3.74 2.22
CA ILE A 43 -4.64 4.61 1.02
C ILE A 43 -3.73 5.81 1.25
N SER A 44 -3.79 6.45 2.42
CA SER A 44 -2.96 7.62 2.73
C SER A 44 -1.46 7.30 2.68
N ILE A 45 -1.06 6.15 3.24
CA ILE A 45 0.33 5.65 3.18
C ILE A 45 0.76 5.40 1.72
N LEU A 46 -0.12 4.78 0.93
CA LEU A 46 0.16 4.44 -0.46
C LEU A 46 0.26 5.69 -1.36
N ASP A 47 -0.61 6.68 -1.13
CA ASP A 47 -0.60 7.93 -1.90
C ASP A 47 0.70 8.72 -1.66
N GLU A 48 1.15 8.80 -0.41
CA GLU A 48 2.43 9.44 -0.07
C GLU A 48 3.60 8.76 -0.78
N ILE A 49 3.72 7.43 -0.67
CA ILE A 49 4.87 6.72 -1.27
C ILE A 49 4.82 6.71 -2.80
N LEU A 50 3.63 6.83 -3.41
CA LEU A 50 3.48 6.97 -4.86
C LEU A 50 4.11 8.26 -5.39
N GLN A 51 4.32 9.29 -4.56
CA GLN A 51 5.04 10.50 -4.95
C GLN A 51 6.56 10.34 -4.94
N ASP A 52 7.10 9.19 -4.51
CA ASP A 52 8.54 8.97 -4.44
C ASP A 52 9.19 8.99 -5.85
N PRO A 53 10.25 9.80 -6.06
CA PRO A 53 10.92 9.92 -7.36
C PRO A 53 11.68 8.66 -7.77
N ASN A 54 12.06 7.80 -6.81
CA ASN A 54 12.74 6.53 -7.04
C ASN A 54 11.77 5.34 -7.21
N MET A 55 10.46 5.60 -7.27
CA MET A 55 9.43 4.56 -7.44
C MET A 55 9.56 3.84 -8.80
N PRO A 56 9.81 2.52 -8.81
CA PRO A 56 9.84 1.76 -10.05
C PRO A 56 8.48 1.78 -10.78
N PRO A 57 8.44 1.95 -12.12
CA PRO A 57 7.18 2.04 -12.85
C PRO A 57 6.24 0.84 -12.65
N TYR A 58 6.79 -0.38 -12.60
CA TYR A 58 5.99 -1.59 -12.39
C TYR A 58 5.41 -1.65 -10.97
N THR A 59 6.16 -1.20 -9.96
CA THR A 59 5.71 -1.11 -8.56
C THR A 59 4.60 -0.07 -8.42
N ARG A 60 4.75 1.08 -9.09
CA ARG A 60 3.72 2.12 -9.15
C ARG A 60 2.38 1.57 -9.62
N VAL A 61 2.36 0.83 -10.75
CA VAL A 61 1.13 0.23 -11.29
C VAL A 61 0.51 -0.77 -10.30
N LYS A 62 1.34 -1.61 -9.65
CA LYS A 62 0.87 -2.54 -8.62
C LYS A 62 0.20 -1.83 -7.45
N LEU A 63 0.82 -0.76 -6.93
CA LEU A 63 0.28 -0.01 -5.80
C LEU A 63 -0.99 0.78 -6.18
N TRP A 64 -1.04 1.33 -7.39
CA TRP A 64 -2.25 1.95 -7.93
C TRP A 64 -3.44 0.97 -7.96
N ASN A 65 -3.22 -0.26 -8.45
CA ASN A 65 -4.26 -1.29 -8.44
C ASN A 65 -4.73 -1.60 -7.00
N VAL A 66 -3.83 -1.58 -6.02
CA VAL A 66 -4.21 -1.76 -4.61
C VAL A 66 -5.05 -0.59 -4.12
N MET A 67 -4.68 0.65 -4.42
CA MET A 67 -5.48 1.82 -4.02
C MET A 67 -6.90 1.74 -4.57
N SER A 68 -7.08 1.42 -5.86
CA SER A 68 -8.42 1.28 -6.45
C SER A 68 -9.27 0.19 -5.77
N LEU A 69 -8.65 -0.89 -5.29
CA LEU A 69 -9.35 -1.92 -4.52
C LEU A 69 -9.73 -1.44 -3.12
N LEU A 70 -8.89 -0.64 -2.47
CA LEU A 70 -9.16 -0.10 -1.15
C LEU A 70 -10.20 1.03 -1.20
N GLU A 71 -10.23 1.82 -2.27
CA GLU A 71 -11.24 2.86 -2.48
C GLU A 71 -12.66 2.27 -2.57
N ALA A 72 -12.80 1.05 -3.10
CA ALA A 72 -14.09 0.34 -3.15
C ALA A 72 -14.61 -0.10 -1.77
N ILE A 73 -13.78 -0.05 -0.71
CA ILE A 73 -14.17 -0.42 0.67
C ILE A 73 -14.76 0.80 1.42
N LYS A 74 -14.69 1.99 0.81
CA LYS A 74 -15.10 3.25 1.44
C LYS A 74 -16.62 3.50 1.43
N ASP A 75 -17.38 2.67 0.70
CA ASP A 75 -18.86 2.65 0.64
C ASP A 75 -19.45 1.56 1.54
#